data_AF-A0A916I212-F1
#
_entry.id   AF-A0A916I212-F1
#
_cell.length_a   1.000
_cell.length_b   1.000
_cell.length_c   1.000
_cell.angle_alpha   90.00
_cell.angle_beta   90.00
_cell.angle_gamma   90.00
#
_symmetry.space_group_name_H-M   'P 1'
#
loop_
_entity.id
_entity.type
_entity.pdbx_description
1 polymer ?
#
loop_
_entity_poly.entity_id
_entity_poly.type
_entity_poly.pdbx_seq_one_letter_code
_entity_poly.pdbx_strand_id
1 'polypeptide(L)' 'MGRYIIRRLLYMLVVILVVSVITFGLMHAVPGGPFTREKALPAETLKVLNERYHLDDPLW' A
#
# COMPACT_ATOMS: atom_id res chain seq x y z
N MET A 1 -9.10 36.89 -7.04
CA MET A 1 -8.35 35.76 -7.64
C MET A 1 -7.67 34.86 -6.60
N GLY A 2 -6.91 35.38 -5.62
CA GLY A 2 -6.23 34.54 -4.61
C GLY A 2 -7.12 33.57 -3.82
N ARG A 3 -8.33 33.99 -3.40
CA ARG A 3 -9.30 33.11 -2.72
C ARG A 3 -9.75 31.92 -3.56
N TYR A 4 -9.86 32.10 -4.89
CA TYR A 4 -10.20 31.02 -5.82
C TYR A 4 -9.04 30.02 -5.96
N ILE A 5 -7.80 30.52 -6.07
CA ILE A 5 -6.59 29.69 -6.16
C ILE A 5 -6.41 28.84 -4.90
N ILE A 6 -6.51 29.44 -3.71
CA ILE A 6 -6.38 28.72 -2.43
C ILE A 6 -7.44 27.62 -2.31
N ARG A 7 -8.70 27.94 -2.63
CA ARG A 7 -9.78 26.96 -2.59
C ARG A 7 -9.53 25.79 -3.55
N ARG A 8 -8.97 26.07 -4.74
CA ARG A 8 -8.64 25.04 -5.73
C ARG A 8 -7.46 24.16 -5.32
N LEU A 9 -6.44 24.74 -4.68
CA LEU A 9 -5.33 23.98 -4.10
C LEU A 9 -5.79 23.04 -2.97
N LEU A 10 -6.68 23.53 -2.10
CA LEU A 10 -7.28 22.70 -1.04
C LEU A 10 -8.05 21.52 -1.63
N TYR A 11 -8.87 21.75 -2.67
CA TYR A 11 -9.57 20.65 -3.33
C TYR A 11 -8.61 19.64 -3.96
N MET A 12 -7.53 20.07 -4.62
CA MET A 12 -6.54 19.12 -5.15
C MET A 12 -5.89 18.28 -4.04
N LEU A 13 -5.50 18.90 -2.94
CA LEU A 13 -4.89 18.19 -1.82
C LEU A 13 -5.83 17.13 -1.25
N VAL A 14 -7.10 17.48 -1.05
CA VAL A 14 -8.13 16.55 -0.58
C VAL A 14 -8.34 15.41 -1.56
N VAL A 15 -8.43 15.70 -2.86
CA VAL A 15 -8.61 14.66 -3.90
C VAL A 15 -7.43 13.69 -3.91
N ILE A 16 -6.20 14.20 -3.90
CA ILE A 16 -5.00 13.34 -3.85
C ILE A 16 -5.03 12.47 -2.59
N LEU A 17 -5.32 13.07 -1.43
CA LEU A 17 -5.36 12.34 -0.16
C LEU A 17 -6.43 11.24 -0.17
N VAL A 18 -7.64 11.54 -0.65
CA VAL A 18 -8.73 10.56 -0.77
C VAL A 18 -8.35 9.42 -1.72
N VAL A 19 -7.82 9.74 -2.90
CA VAL A 19 -7.40 8.72 -3.88
C VAL A 19 -6.26 7.87 -3.32
N SER A 20 -5.28 8.48 -2.63
CA SER A 20 -4.20 7.74 -1.96
C SER A 20 -4.75 6.80 -0.90
N VAL A 21 -5.59 7.27 0.02
CA VAL A 21 -6.18 6.42 1.07
C VAL A 21 -6.96 5.25 0.46
N ILE A 22 -7.75 5.49 -0.59
CA ILE A 22 -8.49 4.42 -1.27
C ILE A 22 -7.54 3.43 -1.93
N THR A 23 -6.52 3.92 -2.65
CA THR A 23 -5.59 3.07 -3.42
C THR A 23 -4.75 2.21 -2.49
N PHE A 24 -4.15 2.82 -1.45
CA PHE A 24 -3.35 2.11 -0.46
C PHE A 24 -4.20 1.20 0.43
N GLY A 25 -5.40 1.65 0.82
CA GLY A 25 -6.35 0.82 1.58
C GLY A 25 -6.77 -0.42 0.79
N LEU A 26 -7.01 -0.28 -0.52
CA LEU A 26 -7.33 -1.41 -1.39
C LEU A 26 -6.13 -2.37 -1.51
N MET A 27 -4.91 -1.85 -1.75
CA MET A 27 -3.71 -2.69 -1.82
C MET A 27 -3.45 -3.45 -0.51
N HIS A 28 -3.73 -2.85 0.65
CA HIS A 28 -3.61 -3.52 1.94
C HIS A 28 -4.71 -4.58 2.19
N ALA A 29 -5.91 -4.35 1.66
CA ALA A 29 -7.03 -5.29 1.79
C ALA A 29 -6.94 -6.50 0.85
N VAL A 30 -6.14 -6.42 -0.22
CA VAL A 30 -5.92 -7.56 -1.13
C VAL A 30 -5.17 -8.67 -0.39
N PRO A 31 -5.74 -9.88 -0.27
CA PRO A 31 -5.07 -11.01 0.35
C PRO A 31 -3.95 -11.51 -0.58
N GLY A 32 -2.71 -11.18 -0.26
CA GLY A 32 -1.54 -11.61 -1.01
C GLY A 32 -0.28 -10.92 -0.54
N GLY A 33 0.82 -11.67 -0.44
CA GLY A 33 2.15 -11.14 -0.17
C GLY A 33 2.97 -10.97 -1.46
N PRO A 34 4.13 -10.30 -1.41
CA PRO A 34 5.00 -10.09 -2.58
C PRO A 34 5.51 -11.40 -3.23
N PHE A 35 5.29 -12.54 -2.57
CA PHE A 35 5.69 -13.88 -3.01
C PHE A 35 4.51 -14.78 -3.39
N THR A 36 3.28 -14.26 -3.38
CA THR A 36 2.09 -14.97 -3.86
C THR A 36 2.08 -14.93 -5.39
N ARG A 37 2.92 -15.76 -6.03
CA ARG A 37 2.97 -15.94 -7.49
C ARG A 37 2.14 -17.17 -7.91
N GLU A 38 1.76 -17.23 -9.19
CA GLU A 38 1.02 -18.36 -9.81
C GLU A 38 1.65 -19.74 -9.56
N LYS A 39 2.97 -19.80 -9.30
CA LYS A 39 3.65 -21.01 -8.81
C LYS A 39 3.84 -20.90 -7.30
N ALA A 40 3.02 -21.62 -6.54
CA ALA A 40 3.14 -21.71 -5.09
C ALA A 40 4.57 -22.15 -4.72
N LEU A 41 5.29 -21.28 -4.01
CA LEU A 41 6.58 -21.60 -3.45
C LEU A 41 6.40 -22.59 -2.30
N PRO A 42 7.33 -23.55 -2.09
CA PRO A 42 7.34 -24.39 -0.90
C PRO A 42 7.30 -23.53 0.38
N ALA A 43 6.53 -23.94 1.38
CA ALA A 43 6.32 -23.17 2.62
C ALA A 43 7.63 -22.81 3.34
N GLU A 44 8.64 -23.67 3.24
CA GLU A 44 9.98 -23.46 3.79
C GLU A 44 10.72 -22.30 3.10
N THR A 45 10.63 -22.22 1.76
CA THR A 45 11.24 -21.12 1.00
C THR A 45 10.54 -19.80 1.26
N LEU A 46 9.20 -19.81 1.42
CA LEU A 46 8.44 -18.62 1.78
C LEU A 46 8.85 -18.06 3.15
N LYS A 47 9.03 -18.93 4.14
CA LYS A 47 9.44 -18.52 5.49
C LYS A 47 10.82 -17.86 5.49
N VAL A 48 11.80 -18.49 4.82
CA VAL A 48 13.16 -17.92 4.70
C VAL A 48 13.15 -16.59 3.94
N LEU A 49 12.31 -16.46 2.91
CA LEU A 49 12.17 -15.20 2.18
C LEU A 49 11.51 -14.12 3.04
N ASN A 50 10.44 -14.44 3.76
CA ASN A 50 9.78 -13.49 4.62
C ASN A 50 10.70 -12.99 5.75
N GLU A 51 11.43 -13.90 6.40
CA GLU A 51 12.45 -13.55 7.40
C GLU A 51 13.57 -12.69 6.79
N ARG A 52 14.05 -13.03 5.58
CA ARG A 52 15.11 -12.26 4.90
C ARG A 52 14.66 -10.84 4.49
N TYR A 53 13.40 -10.68 4.13
CA TYR A 53 12.83 -9.41 3.70
C TYR A 53 12.06 -8.68 4.81
N HIS A 54 12.14 -9.16 6.06
CA HIS A 54 11.46 -8.55 7.21
C HIS A 54 9.95 -8.41 7.00
N LEU A 55 9.35 -9.30 6.20
CA LEU A 55 7.92 -9.27 5.90
C LEU A 55 7.07 -9.84 7.04
N ASP A 56 7.71 -10.54 7.98
CA ASP A 56 7.10 -11.06 9.21
C ASP A 56 7.28 -10.09 10.40
N ASP A 57 7.97 -8.96 10.20
CA ASP A 57 8.24 -8.03 11.29
C ASP A 57 6.98 -7.28 11.71
N PRO A 58 6.80 -7.06 13.01
CA PRO A 58 5.69 -6.26 13.51
C PRO A 58 5.75 -4.82 13.00
N LEU A 59 4.59 -4.25 12.69
CA LEU A 59 4.42 -2.87 12.22
C LEU A 59 4.61 -1.79 13.32
N TRP A 60 5.19 -2.15 14.47
CA TRP A 60 5.29 -1.31 15.66
C TRP A 60 6.73 -1.16 16.15
#